data_AF-A0A378AFX0-F1
#
_entry.id   AF-A0A378AFX0-F1
#
_cell.length_a   1.000
_cell.length_b   1.000
_cell.length_c   1.000
_cell.angle_alpha   90.00
_cell.angle_beta   90.00
_cell.angle_gamma   90.00
#
_symmetry.space_group_name_H-M   'P 1'
#
loop_
_entity.id
_entity.type
_entity.pdbx_description
1 polymer ?
#
loop_
_entity_poly.entity_id
_entity_poly.type
_entity_poly.pdbx_seq_one_letter_code
_entity_poly.pdbx_strand_id
1 'polypeptide(L)' 'MLIVGDDISLPDNKQPRGIAGTILVHKVAGYFAERGFNLATVLREAQYAASHTASIGGGAGQLPPAAGS' A
#
# COMPACT_ATOMS: atom_id res chain seq x y z
N MET A 1 13.22 5.88 -0.49
CA MET A 1 12.26 4.97 0.19
C MET A 1 10.91 5.67 0.22
N LEU A 2 9.82 4.92 0.03
CA LEU A 2 8.43 5.39 0.15
C LEU A 2 7.70 4.44 1.10
N ILE A 3 7.01 4.97 2.10
CA ILE A 3 6.15 4.19 3.00
C ILE A 3 4.70 4.39 2.53
N VAL A 4 3.97 3.30 2.36
CA VAL A 4 2.56 3.32 1.96
C VAL A 4 1.71 2.96 3.17
N GLY A 5 0.76 3.84 3.50
CA GLY A 5 -0.21 3.63 4.57
C GLY A 5 -1.60 3.91 4.03
N ASP A 6 -2.12 2.99 3.21
CA ASP A 6 -3.39 3.15 2.50
C ASP A 6 -4.62 2.72 3.33
N ASP A 7 -4.42 2.02 4.45
CA ASP A 7 -5.52 1.56 5.30
C ASP A 7 -6.20 2.70 6.07
N ILE A 8 -7.48 2.92 5.79
CA ILE A 8 -8.32 3.93 6.44
C ILE A 8 -9.26 3.36 7.51
N SER A 9 -9.15 2.07 7.86
CA SER A 9 -10.04 1.42 8.82
C SER A 9 -9.88 1.91 10.27
N LEU A 10 -8.77 2.59 10.61
CA LEU A 10 -8.46 3.10 11.95
C LEU A 10 -8.15 4.61 11.88
N PRO A 11 -9.17 5.50 12.02
CA PRO A 11 -9.00 6.94 11.83
C PRO A 11 -7.97 7.62 12.76
N ASP A 12 -7.83 7.14 14.00
CA ASP A 12 -6.93 7.73 15.00
C ASP A 12 -5.52 7.11 15.00
N ASN A 13 -5.24 6.18 14.08
CA ASN A 13 -3.94 5.54 13.99
C ASN A 13 -2.91 6.46 13.33
N LYS A 14 -1.91 6.89 14.10
CA LYS A 14 -0.81 7.76 13.63
C LYS A 14 0.07 7.13 12.55
N GLN A 15 0.04 5.80 12.40
CA GLN A 15 0.78 5.07 11.37
C GLN A 15 -0.16 4.11 10.63
N PRO A 16 -0.92 4.61 9.64
CA PRO A 16 -1.79 3.78 8.82
C PRO A 16 -1.04 2.59 8.23
N ARG A 17 -1.69 1.43 8.17
CA ARG A 17 -1.08 0.20 7.66
C ARG A 17 -1.00 0.25 6.13
N GLY A 18 0.06 -0.34 5.56
CA GLY A 18 0.10 -0.67 4.14
C GLY A 18 -0.58 -2.01 3.91
N ILE A 19 -1.66 -2.03 3.13
CA ILE A 19 -2.42 -3.24 2.80
C ILE A 19 -2.53 -3.39 1.27
N ALA A 20 -3.70 -3.77 0.77
CA ALA A 20 -3.93 -4.10 -0.64
C ALA A 20 -3.54 -2.97 -1.61
N GLY A 21 -3.73 -1.71 -1.25
CA GLY A 21 -3.44 -0.57 -2.13
C GLY A 21 -1.96 -0.41 -2.48
N THR A 22 -1.05 -0.99 -1.68
CA THR A 22 0.39 -0.97 -1.95
C THR A 22 0.75 -1.51 -3.34
N ILE A 23 0.02 -2.52 -3.84
CA ILE A 23 0.30 -3.09 -5.17
C ILE A 23 0.05 -2.08 -6.30
N LEU A 24 -0.93 -1.18 -6.14
CA LEU A 24 -1.22 -0.13 -7.12
C LEU A 24 -0.07 0.90 -7.16
N VAL A 25 0.48 1.24 -6.00
CA VAL A 25 1.68 2.10 -5.89
C VAL A 25 2.87 1.46 -6.60
N HIS A 26 3.09 0.15 -6.40
CA HIS A 26 4.13 -0.58 -7.13
C HIS A 26 3.90 -0.57 -8.64
N LYS A 27 2.66 -0.70 -9.09
CA LYS A 27 2.34 -0.69 -10.52
C LYS A 27 2.67 0.65 -11.18
N VAL A 28 2.33 1.76 -10.52
CA VAL A 28 2.67 3.12 -11.00
C VAL A 28 4.19 3.33 -10.99
N ALA A 29 4.86 2.98 -9.88
CA ALA A 29 6.32 3.10 -9.79
C ALA A 29 7.03 2.30 -10.90
N GLY A 30 6.59 1.04 -11.11
CA GLY A 30 7.09 0.16 -12.16
C GLY A 30 6.89 0.73 -13.56
N TYR A 31 5.72 1.29 -13.85
CA TYR A 31 5.42 1.89 -15.15
C TYR A 31 6.42 2.97 -15.57
N PHE A 32 6.79 3.87 -14.64
CA PHE A 32 7.76 4.94 -14.89
C PHE A 32 9.21 4.40 -14.88
N ALA A 33 9.53 3.48 -13.99
CA ALA A 33 10.86 2.87 -13.93
C ALA A 33 11.20 2.10 -15.21
N GLU A 34 10.26 1.28 -15.73
CA GLU A 34 10.44 0.51 -16.97
C GLU A 34 10.64 1.40 -18.20
N ARG A 35 10.13 2.63 -18.18
CA ARG A 35 10.30 3.61 -19.27
C ARG A 35 11.59 4.43 -19.17
N GLY A 36 12.45 4.14 -18.18
CA GLY A 36 13.73 4.82 -18.03
C GLY A 36 13.63 6.23 -17.43
N PHE A 37 12.52 6.57 -16.76
CA PHE A 37 12.44 7.84 -16.04
C PHE A 37 13.41 7.87 -14.85
N ASN A 38 13.88 9.06 -14.49
CA ASN A 38 14.77 9.23 -13.36
C ASN A 38 14.08 8.89 -12.02
N LEU A 39 14.90 8.61 -11.00
CA LEU A 39 14.43 8.23 -9.66
C LEU A 39 13.48 9.26 -9.04
N ALA A 40 13.72 10.56 -9.25
CA ALA A 40 12.87 11.62 -8.72
C ALA A 40 11.46 11.56 -9.32
N THR A 41 11.35 11.26 -10.61
CA THR A 41 10.06 11.10 -11.29
C THR A 41 9.34 9.85 -10.80
N VAL A 42 10.05 8.72 -10.71
CA VAL A 42 9.47 7.47 -10.19
C VAL A 42 8.94 7.67 -8.76
N LEU A 43 9.71 8.34 -7.91
CA LEU A 43 9.31 8.65 -6.54
C LEU A 43 8.09 9.58 -6.49
N ARG A 44 8.09 10.65 -7.30
CA ARG A 44 6.97 11.61 -7.37
C ARG A 44 5.67 10.93 -7.77
N GLU A 45 5.70 10.10 -8.80
CA GLU A 45 4.51 9.42 -9.31
C GLU A 45 4.02 8.31 -8.36
N ALA A 46 4.94 7.59 -7.71
CA ALA A 46 4.59 6.63 -6.66
C ALA A 46 3.97 7.32 -5.43
N GLN A 47 4.50 8.47 -5.02
CA GLN A 47 3.93 9.29 -3.94
C GLN A 47 2.53 9.80 -4.30
N TYR A 48 2.34 10.26 -5.55
CA TYR A 48 1.04 10.68 -6.04
C TYR A 48 0.03 9.53 -6.01
N ALA A 49 0.41 8.34 -6.47
CA ALA A 49 -0.44 7.16 -6.37
C ALA A 49 -0.79 6.81 -4.92
N ALA A 50 0.19 6.86 -4.01
CA ALA A 50 -0.02 6.56 -2.60
C ALA A 50 -0.98 7.54 -1.91
N SER A 51 -0.90 8.86 -2.21
CA SER A 51 -1.81 9.86 -1.62
C SER A 51 -3.24 9.79 -2.14
N HIS A 52 -3.48 9.08 -3.25
CA HIS A 52 -4.79 8.88 -3.86
C HIS A 52 -5.29 7.44 -3.74
N THR A 53 -4.62 6.61 -2.96
CA THR A 53 -5.03 5.23 -2.70
C THR A 53 -5.50 5.11 -1.26
N ALA A 54 -6.72 4.63 -1.08
CA ALA A 54 -7.28 4.28 0.22
C ALA A 54 -7.88 2.87 0.14
N SER A 55 -7.69 2.09 1.19
CA SER A 55 -8.20 0.73 1.32
C SER A 55 -8.92 0.57 2.65
N ILE A 56 -9.99 -0.22 2.63
CA ILE A 56 -10.71 -0.64 3.83
C ILE A 56 -11.02 -2.13 3.72
N GLY A 57 -10.74 -2.89 4.77
CA GLY A 57 -10.98 -4.32 4.84
C GLY A 57 -11.99 -4.66 5.93
N GLY A 58 -12.84 -5.65 5.67
CA GLY A 58 -13.74 -6.26 6.66
C GLY A 58 -13.60 -7.78 6.65
N GLY A 59 -13.87 -8.44 7.77
CA GLY A 59 -13.78 -9.89 7.92
C GLY A 59 -14.90 -10.45 8.81
N ALA A 60 -15.37 -11.65 8.49
CA ALA A 60 -16.48 -12.32 9.19
C ALA A 60 -16.02 -13.25 10.35
N GLY A 61 -14.72 -13.34 10.59
CA GLY A 61 -14.11 -14.24 11.57
C GLY A 61 -12.82 -14.87 11.03
N GLN A 62 -11.89 -15.21 11.92
CA GLN A 62 -10.62 -15.86 11.58
C GLN A 62 -10.61 -17.27 12.21
N LEU A 63 -10.31 -18.29 11.42
CA LEU A 63 -10.01 -19.61 11.97
C LEU A 63 -8.57 -19.60 12.52
N PRO A 64 -8.34 -19.93 13.81
CA PRO A 64 -7.00 -20.05 14.33
C PRO A 64 -6.27 -21.23 13.66
N PRO A 65 -4.93 -21.18 13.54
CA PRO A 65 -4.16 -22.33 13.09
C PRO A 65 -4.43 -23.53 14.02
N ALA A 66 -4.54 -24.74 13.47
CA ALA A 66 -4.75 -25.95 14.26
C ALA A 66 -3.62 -26.08 15.30
N ALA A 67 -3.98 -26.22 16.57
CA ALA A 67 -3.02 -26.49 17.63
C ALA A 67 -2.30 -27.81 17.30
N GLY A 68 -0.99 -27.75 17.08
CA GLY A 68 -0.19 -28.94 16.83
C GLY A 68 -0.28 -29.90 18.01
N SER A 69 -0.54 -31.17 17.72
CA SER A 69 -0.48 -32.31 18.65
C SER A 69 0.94 -32.65 19.05
#